data_AF-A0A7S2YXR4-F1
#
_entry.id   AF-A0A7S2YXR4-F1
#
_cell.length_a   1.000
_cell.length_b   1.000
_cell.length_c   1.000
_cell.angle_alpha   90.00
_cell.angle_beta   90.00
_cell.angle_gamma   90.00
#
_symmetry.space_group_name_H-M   'P 1'
#
loop_
_entity.id
_entity.type
_entity.pdbx_description
1 polymer ?
#
loop_
_entity_poly.entity_id
_entity_poly.type
_entity_poly.pdbx_seq_one_letter_code
_entity_poly.pdbx_strand_id
1 'polypeptide(L)'
;SSYEALENTNIYDMREFQIEFWRLRADMQPSYVESIKPGLFRQGDLTDSLYFDFINYSQWVTTKGVIERSSAFNAQLGAQSGNPLRGALTPAVYQDEVAETLYSKLFNGFTLTPESDPVTFDVPAPLARDDDVLEGVSKLMQVFVNNGYATRIDVKPMPPPADGGGVAFAIETTGGCTLWGNSQLRKDGKTKLPGGDALINAYECIALRGYLAKSQRVFSSRVDEVDDVRLVTKWVVSSLP
;
A
#
# COMPACT_ATOMS: atom_id res chain seq x y z
N SER A 1 0.89 -8.33 6.35
CA SER A 1 0.59 -8.19 4.89
C SER A 1 -0.76 -7.49 4.73
N SER A 2 -1.21 -7.13 3.53
CA SER A 2 -2.54 -6.51 3.37
C SER A 2 -3.71 -7.48 3.64
N TYR A 3 -3.44 -8.80 3.66
CA TYR A 3 -4.38 -9.87 4.03
C TYR A 3 -4.56 -9.88 5.55
N GLU A 4 -3.44 -9.89 6.27
CA GLU A 4 -3.42 -9.82 7.73
C GLU A 4 -4.07 -8.54 8.25
N ALA A 5 -3.83 -7.41 7.57
CA ALA A 5 -4.52 -6.16 7.90
C ALA A 5 -6.04 -6.28 7.71
N LEU A 6 -6.51 -6.93 6.64
CA LEU A 6 -7.94 -7.18 6.44
C LEU A 6 -8.51 -8.10 7.54
N GLU A 7 -7.78 -9.16 7.89
CA GLU A 7 -8.13 -10.10 8.96
C GLU A 7 -8.24 -9.39 10.31
N ASN A 8 -7.29 -8.52 10.64
CA ASN A 8 -7.26 -7.73 11.88
C ASN A 8 -8.49 -6.83 12.03
N THR A 9 -9.08 -6.37 10.92
CA THR A 9 -10.31 -5.57 11.01
C THR A 9 -11.48 -6.38 11.59
N ASN A 10 -11.49 -7.70 11.39
CA ASN A 10 -12.59 -8.60 11.78
C ASN A 10 -13.96 -8.17 11.22
N ILE A 11 -13.98 -7.48 10.07
CA ILE A 11 -15.21 -6.96 9.44
C ILE A 11 -15.68 -7.85 8.28
N TYR A 12 -14.78 -8.65 7.69
CA TYR A 12 -15.08 -9.49 6.53
C TYR A 12 -14.73 -10.95 6.80
N ASP A 13 -15.53 -11.88 6.25
CA ASP A 13 -15.22 -13.30 6.34
C ASP A 13 -14.00 -13.64 5.47
N MET A 14 -12.90 -14.00 6.13
CA MET A 14 -11.65 -14.33 5.45
C MET A 14 -11.76 -15.58 4.56
N ARG A 15 -12.71 -16.48 4.83
CA ARG A 15 -12.99 -17.63 3.94
C ARG A 15 -13.61 -17.15 2.63
N GLU A 16 -14.57 -16.23 2.69
CA GLU A 16 -15.16 -15.64 1.49
C GLU A 16 -14.10 -14.86 0.70
N PHE A 17 -13.26 -14.09 1.40
CA PHE A 17 -12.14 -13.37 0.79
C PHE A 17 -11.21 -14.32 0.02
N GLN A 18 -10.78 -15.42 0.66
CA GLN A 18 -9.91 -16.41 0.01
C GLN A 18 -10.56 -16.99 -1.25
N ILE A 19 -11.85 -17.36 -1.20
CA ILE A 19 -12.55 -17.90 -2.37
C ILE A 19 -12.57 -16.89 -3.52
N GLU A 20 -12.91 -15.63 -3.23
CA GLU A 20 -12.92 -14.56 -4.24
C GLU A 20 -11.53 -14.29 -4.81
N PHE A 21 -10.52 -14.21 -3.94
CA PHE A 21 -9.12 -14.03 -4.31
C PHE A 21 -8.61 -15.14 -5.24
N TRP A 22 -8.87 -16.41 -4.89
CA TRP A 22 -8.45 -17.55 -5.71
C TRP A 22 -9.13 -17.58 -7.07
N ARG A 23 -10.42 -17.24 -7.14
CA ARG A 23 -11.16 -17.13 -8.40
C ARG A 23 -10.64 -16.01 -9.28
N LEU A 24 -10.45 -14.82 -8.71
CA LEU A 24 -9.91 -13.67 -9.44
C LEU A 24 -8.51 -13.97 -9.97
N ARG A 25 -7.64 -14.55 -9.13
CA ARG A 25 -6.30 -14.98 -9.53
C ARG A 25 -6.35 -15.94 -10.71
N ALA A 26 -7.19 -16.97 -10.65
CA ALA A 26 -7.31 -17.97 -11.71
C ALA A 26 -7.78 -17.34 -13.04
N ASP A 27 -8.70 -16.39 -12.96
CA ASP A 27 -9.24 -15.66 -14.12
C ASP A 27 -8.22 -14.69 -14.74
N MET A 28 -7.45 -13.99 -13.92
CA MET A 28 -6.48 -12.98 -14.37
C MET A 28 -5.14 -13.57 -14.84
N GLN A 29 -4.79 -14.77 -14.37
CA GLN A 29 -3.46 -15.36 -14.63
C GLN A 29 -3.13 -15.53 -16.13
N PRO A 30 -4.04 -16.00 -17.00
CA PRO A 30 -3.75 -16.11 -18.43
C PRO A 30 -3.33 -14.77 -19.04
N SER A 31 -4.13 -13.72 -18.82
CA SER A 31 -3.84 -12.36 -19.30
C SER A 31 -2.53 -11.81 -18.75
N TYR A 32 -2.21 -12.11 -17.48
CA TYR A 32 -0.93 -11.71 -16.90
C TYR A 32 0.25 -12.38 -17.60
N VAL A 33 0.20 -13.71 -17.78
CA VAL A 33 1.25 -14.49 -18.44
C VAL A 33 1.45 -14.07 -19.89
N GLU A 34 0.37 -13.71 -20.60
CA GLU A 34 0.45 -13.14 -21.96
C GLU A 34 1.12 -11.76 -22.00
N SER A 35 0.91 -10.95 -20.95
CA SER A 35 1.46 -9.58 -20.87
C SER A 35 2.96 -9.51 -20.58
N ILE A 36 3.54 -10.62 -20.09
CA ILE A 36 4.96 -10.74 -19.77
C ILE A 36 5.64 -11.70 -20.74
N LYS A 37 6.97 -11.66 -20.84
CA LYS A 37 7.68 -12.56 -21.74
C LYS A 37 7.52 -14.03 -21.28
N PRO A 38 7.21 -14.97 -22.19
CA PRO A 38 7.08 -16.38 -21.85
C PRO A 38 8.30 -16.93 -21.09
N GLY A 39 8.06 -17.73 -20.05
CA GLY A 39 9.11 -18.39 -19.26
C GLY A 39 9.75 -17.55 -18.16
N LEU A 40 9.37 -16.27 -18.00
CA LEU A 40 9.88 -15.43 -16.90
C LEU A 40 9.11 -15.60 -15.58
N PHE A 41 7.87 -16.07 -15.62
CA PHE A 41 6.99 -16.17 -14.45
C PHE A 41 7.03 -17.57 -13.83
N ARG A 42 7.47 -17.64 -12.58
CA ARG A 42 7.44 -18.86 -11.77
C ARG A 42 6.24 -18.83 -10.84
N GLN A 43 5.14 -19.44 -11.28
CA GLN A 43 3.94 -19.51 -10.49
C GLN A 43 4.20 -20.21 -9.14
N GLY A 44 3.82 -19.55 -8.04
CA GLY A 44 3.95 -20.11 -6.68
C GLY A 44 5.22 -19.69 -5.95
N ASP A 45 6.21 -19.14 -6.65
CA ASP A 45 7.48 -18.70 -6.07
C ASP A 45 7.40 -17.24 -5.62
N LEU A 46 7.23 -16.99 -4.31
CA LEU A 46 7.17 -15.63 -3.76
C LEU A 46 8.49 -14.86 -3.84
N THR A 47 9.61 -15.54 -4.17
CA THR A 47 10.90 -14.87 -4.42
C THR A 47 11.00 -14.35 -5.85
N ASP A 48 10.12 -14.80 -6.75
CA ASP A 48 9.96 -14.24 -8.09
C ASP A 48 9.17 -12.94 -8.01
N SER A 49 9.83 -11.82 -8.30
CA SER A 49 9.23 -10.48 -8.31
C SER A 49 7.97 -10.37 -9.20
N LEU A 50 7.91 -11.12 -10.31
CA LEU A 50 6.75 -11.11 -11.22
C LEU A 50 5.58 -11.87 -10.60
N TYR A 51 5.84 -12.98 -9.92
CA TYR A 51 4.78 -13.68 -9.19
C TYR A 51 4.32 -12.88 -7.97
N PHE A 52 5.24 -12.25 -7.26
CA PHE A 52 4.95 -11.33 -6.16
C PHE A 52 4.06 -10.16 -6.61
N ASP A 53 4.38 -9.50 -7.72
CA ASP A 53 3.56 -8.40 -8.26
C ASP A 53 2.13 -8.87 -8.55
N PHE A 54 2.01 -9.98 -9.28
CA PHE A 54 0.72 -10.52 -9.70
C PHE A 54 -0.17 -10.97 -8.53
N ILE A 55 0.40 -11.69 -7.57
CA ILE A 55 -0.36 -12.18 -6.42
C ILE A 55 -0.83 -11.01 -5.56
N ASN A 56 0.03 -9.99 -5.43
CA ASN A 56 -0.25 -8.78 -4.70
C ASN A 56 -1.33 -7.94 -5.40
N TYR A 57 -1.22 -7.72 -6.71
CA TYR A 57 -2.28 -7.08 -7.50
C TYR A 57 -3.64 -7.76 -7.29
N SER A 58 -3.67 -9.09 -7.40
CA SER A 58 -4.91 -9.86 -7.24
C SER A 58 -5.52 -9.61 -5.85
N GLN A 59 -4.68 -9.59 -4.81
CA GLN A 59 -5.10 -9.34 -3.45
C GLN A 59 -5.71 -7.94 -3.27
N TRP A 60 -5.07 -6.89 -3.79
CA TRP A 60 -5.58 -5.52 -3.72
C TRP A 60 -6.88 -5.33 -4.48
N VAL A 61 -7.04 -5.96 -5.65
CA VAL A 61 -8.29 -5.90 -6.42
C VAL A 61 -9.41 -6.61 -5.68
N THR A 62 -9.16 -7.79 -5.09
CA THR A 62 -10.14 -8.47 -4.24
C THR A 62 -10.54 -7.59 -3.06
N THR A 63 -9.57 -7.01 -2.34
CA THR A 63 -9.88 -6.15 -1.18
C THR A 63 -10.64 -4.90 -1.58
N LYS A 64 -10.33 -4.29 -2.73
CA LYS A 64 -11.13 -3.18 -3.26
C LYS A 64 -12.59 -3.58 -3.44
N GLY A 65 -12.87 -4.74 -4.03
CA GLY A 65 -14.23 -5.25 -4.21
C GLY A 65 -14.97 -5.43 -2.87
N VAL A 66 -14.26 -5.91 -1.84
CA VAL A 66 -14.80 -6.02 -0.47
C VAL A 66 -15.16 -4.64 0.10
N ILE A 67 -14.25 -3.66 -0.01
CA ILE A 67 -14.47 -2.29 0.48
C ILE A 67 -15.65 -1.63 -0.25
N GLU A 68 -15.79 -1.84 -1.56
CA GLU A 68 -16.90 -1.32 -2.34
C GLU A 68 -18.24 -1.86 -1.88
N ARG A 69 -18.34 -3.18 -1.66
CA ARG A 69 -19.57 -3.80 -1.15
C ARG A 69 -19.88 -3.34 0.27
N SER A 70 -18.87 -3.27 1.15
CA SER A 70 -19.05 -2.76 2.51
C SER A 70 -19.54 -1.30 2.51
N SER A 71 -18.94 -0.45 1.68
CA SER A 71 -19.32 0.96 1.55
C SER A 71 -20.76 1.12 1.02
N ALA A 72 -21.12 0.35 -0.01
CA ALA A 72 -22.46 0.38 -0.59
C ALA A 72 -23.54 -0.09 0.40
N PHE A 73 -23.27 -1.17 1.14
CA PHE A 73 -24.16 -1.67 2.18
C PHE A 73 -24.38 -0.64 3.29
N ASN A 74 -23.31 0.00 3.77
CA ASN A 74 -23.41 1.02 4.80
C ASN A 74 -24.14 2.28 4.33
N ALA A 75 -23.97 2.69 3.07
CA ALA A 75 -24.73 3.80 2.50
C ALA A 75 -26.24 3.49 2.44
N GLN A 76 -26.62 2.28 2.02
CA GLN A 76 -28.01 1.84 2.00
C GLN A 76 -28.63 1.80 3.40
N LEU A 77 -27.90 1.28 4.39
CA LEU A 77 -28.38 1.21 5.76
C LEU A 77 -28.45 2.59 6.42
N GLY A 78 -27.45 3.45 6.23
CA GLY A 78 -27.44 4.80 6.78
C GLY A 78 -28.59 5.67 6.22
N ALA A 79 -28.97 5.46 4.95
CA ALA A 79 -30.14 6.09 4.36
C ALA A 79 -31.47 5.59 4.97
N GLN A 80 -31.49 4.37 5.53
CA GLN A 80 -32.68 3.78 6.15
C GLN A 80 -32.77 4.07 7.66
N SER A 81 -31.65 4.10 8.38
CA SER A 81 -31.59 4.20 9.84
C SER A 81 -31.23 5.60 10.37
N GLY A 82 -30.78 6.51 9.51
CA GLY A 82 -30.27 7.83 9.89
C GLY A 82 -28.93 7.80 10.65
N ASN A 83 -28.32 6.63 10.85
CA ASN A 83 -27.03 6.47 11.51
C ASN A 83 -26.17 5.43 10.78
N PRO A 84 -24.95 5.78 10.33
CA PRO A 84 -24.02 4.78 9.80
C PRO A 84 -23.63 3.76 10.87
N LEU A 85 -23.48 2.49 10.48
CA LEU A 85 -23.07 1.43 11.41
C LEU A 85 -21.65 1.69 11.95
N ARG A 86 -21.46 1.45 13.25
CA ARG A 86 -20.12 1.20 13.81
C ARG A 86 -19.62 -0.16 13.28
N GLY A 87 -18.41 -0.21 12.72
CA GLY A 87 -17.78 -1.46 12.24
C GLY A 87 -17.78 -1.67 10.71
N ALA A 88 -17.92 -0.60 9.92
CA ALA A 88 -17.79 -0.65 8.46
C ALA A 88 -16.32 -0.74 8.02
N LEU A 89 -16.01 -1.57 7.02
CA LEU A 89 -14.70 -1.56 6.37
C LEU A 89 -14.68 -0.38 5.38
N THR A 90 -14.16 0.75 5.85
CA THR A 90 -13.96 1.92 5.00
C THR A 90 -12.57 1.88 4.34
N PRO A 91 -12.40 2.59 3.22
CA PRO A 91 -11.10 2.85 2.61
C PRO A 91 -10.03 3.28 3.61
N ALA A 92 -10.36 4.26 4.46
CA ALA A 92 -9.45 4.80 5.47
C ALA A 92 -9.08 3.74 6.52
N VAL A 93 -10.07 3.04 7.09
CA VAL A 93 -9.83 1.98 8.08
C VAL A 93 -8.89 0.90 7.52
N TYR A 94 -9.14 0.46 6.28
CA TYR A 94 -8.28 -0.52 5.65
C TYR A 94 -6.86 0.01 5.40
N GLN A 95 -6.73 1.21 4.82
CA GLN A 95 -5.41 1.78 4.54
C GLN A 95 -4.59 2.01 5.81
N ASP A 96 -5.23 2.47 6.87
CA ASP A 96 -4.58 2.72 8.16
C ASP A 96 -4.12 1.40 8.79
N GLU A 97 -4.95 0.36 8.76
CA GLU A 97 -4.59 -0.96 9.29
C GLU A 97 -3.44 -1.61 8.52
N VAL A 98 -3.42 -1.49 7.18
CA VAL A 98 -2.31 -2.00 6.36
C VAL A 98 -1.03 -1.22 6.65
N ALA A 99 -1.12 0.11 6.72
CA ALA A 99 0.01 0.99 7.00
C ALA A 99 0.62 0.71 8.38
N GLU A 100 -0.23 0.60 9.41
CA GLU A 100 0.14 0.29 10.78
C GLU A 100 0.79 -1.09 10.88
N THR A 101 0.17 -2.12 10.31
CA THR A 101 0.69 -3.50 10.32
C THR A 101 2.05 -3.58 9.63
N LEU A 102 2.17 -2.97 8.45
CA LEU A 102 3.40 -3.02 7.66
C LEU A 102 4.53 -2.28 8.35
N TYR A 103 4.31 -1.03 8.75
CA TYR A 103 5.35 -0.24 9.42
C TYR A 103 5.76 -0.87 10.75
N SER A 104 4.81 -1.35 11.56
CA SER A 104 5.13 -1.97 12.85
C SER A 104 5.96 -3.24 12.70
N LYS A 105 5.71 -4.05 11.66
CA LYS A 105 6.54 -5.24 11.36
C LYS A 105 7.92 -4.90 10.83
N LEU A 106 8.01 -3.86 10.00
CA LEU A 106 9.30 -3.37 9.53
C LEU A 106 10.13 -2.83 10.69
N PHE A 107 9.52 -2.03 11.58
CA PHE A 107 10.20 -1.37 12.69
C PHE A 107 10.57 -2.32 13.83
N ASN A 108 9.65 -3.19 14.26
CA ASN A 108 9.89 -4.11 15.38
C ASN A 108 10.53 -5.44 14.95
N GLY A 109 10.57 -5.69 13.64
CA GLY A 109 10.90 -7.00 13.09
C GLY A 109 9.75 -8.00 13.19
N PHE A 110 9.93 -9.17 12.57
CA PHE A 110 8.98 -10.28 12.64
C PHE A 110 9.67 -11.63 12.45
N THR A 111 9.06 -12.69 12.96
CA THR A 111 9.49 -14.08 12.74
C THR A 111 8.61 -14.76 11.70
N LEU A 112 9.22 -15.57 10.83
CA LEU A 112 8.51 -16.34 9.80
C LEU A 112 7.94 -17.64 10.37
N THR A 113 8.70 -18.28 11.27
CA THR A 113 8.29 -19.44 12.06
C THR A 113 8.71 -19.24 13.52
N PRO A 114 8.10 -19.96 14.48
CA PRO A 114 8.49 -19.88 15.89
C PRO A 114 9.98 -20.19 16.15
N GLU A 115 10.61 -20.96 15.26
CA GLU A 115 12.01 -21.39 15.35
C GLU A 115 12.98 -20.50 14.58
N SER A 116 12.48 -19.54 13.78
CA SER A 116 13.33 -18.65 12.99
C SER A 116 13.86 -17.48 13.82
N ASP A 117 15.06 -17.00 13.48
CA ASP A 117 15.55 -15.73 14.02
C ASP A 117 14.64 -14.57 13.54
N PRO A 118 14.41 -13.54 14.38
CA PRO A 118 13.66 -12.38 13.95
C PRO A 118 14.31 -11.68 12.75
N VAL A 119 13.53 -11.47 11.70
CA VAL A 119 13.91 -10.62 10.59
C VAL A 119 13.78 -9.18 11.06
N THR A 120 14.87 -8.42 11.00
CA THR A 120 14.92 -7.01 11.39
C THR A 120 15.37 -6.15 10.22
N PHE A 121 14.98 -4.88 10.27
CA PHE A 121 15.28 -3.90 9.23
C PHE A 121 15.79 -2.62 9.89
N ASP A 122 16.70 -1.92 9.22
CA ASP A 122 17.21 -0.63 9.68
C ASP A 122 16.21 0.50 9.37
N VAL A 123 15.06 0.44 10.04
CA VAL A 123 13.93 1.35 9.82
C VAL A 123 14.06 2.56 10.73
N PRO A 124 13.90 3.79 10.22
CA PRO A 124 14.00 4.99 11.03
C PRO A 124 12.93 5.01 12.13
N ALA A 125 13.29 5.51 13.31
CA ALA A 125 12.33 5.79 14.37
C ALA A 125 11.35 6.91 13.95
N PRO A 126 10.10 6.90 14.48
CA PRO A 126 9.13 7.96 14.23
C PRO A 126 9.71 9.36 14.49
N LEU A 127 9.34 10.33 13.65
CA LEU A 127 9.89 11.69 13.67
C LEU A 127 9.56 12.41 14.97
N ALA A 128 10.59 12.96 15.61
CA ALA A 128 10.44 13.86 16.76
C ALA A 128 10.19 15.32 16.32
N ARG A 129 10.74 15.74 15.18
CA ARG A 129 10.72 17.13 14.69
C ARG A 129 10.49 17.21 13.18
N ASP A 130 10.03 18.37 12.71
CA ASP A 130 9.65 18.59 11.29
C ASP A 130 10.84 18.72 10.34
N ASP A 131 11.98 19.19 10.84
CA ASP A 131 13.24 19.31 10.09
C ASP A 131 13.78 17.96 9.59
N ASP A 132 13.34 16.85 10.21
CA ASP A 132 13.84 15.50 9.92
C ASP A 132 12.99 14.73 8.90
N VAL A 133 11.88 15.31 8.39
CA VAL A 133 10.92 14.56 7.54
C VAL A 133 11.60 13.94 6.32
N LEU A 134 12.35 14.71 5.52
CA LEU A 134 12.96 14.20 4.29
C LEU A 134 14.05 13.16 4.57
N GLU A 135 14.81 13.33 5.65
CA GLU A 135 15.84 12.37 6.06
C GLU A 135 15.21 11.05 6.50
N GLY A 136 14.19 11.12 7.35
CA GLY A 136 13.43 9.94 7.81
C GLY A 136 12.76 9.20 6.66
N VAL A 137 12.10 9.92 5.76
CA VAL A 137 11.49 9.34 4.54
C VAL A 137 12.56 8.65 3.69
N SER A 138 13.69 9.31 3.44
CA SER A 138 14.78 8.76 2.62
C SER A 138 15.36 7.49 3.23
N LYS A 139 15.59 7.47 4.55
CA LYS A 139 16.06 6.26 5.26
C LYS A 139 15.06 5.11 5.13
N LEU A 140 13.77 5.38 5.32
CA LEU A 140 12.72 4.36 5.14
C LEU A 140 12.70 3.81 3.70
N MET A 141 12.80 4.67 2.69
CA MET A 141 12.84 4.24 1.29
C MET A 141 14.07 3.36 1.00
N GLN A 142 15.21 3.68 1.60
CA GLN A 142 16.44 2.89 1.42
C GLN A 142 16.31 1.46 1.98
N VAL A 143 15.45 1.22 2.99
CA VAL A 143 15.13 -0.13 3.46
C VAL A 143 14.57 -0.99 2.32
N PHE A 144 13.67 -0.44 1.50
CA PHE A 144 13.06 -1.17 0.38
C PHE A 144 14.09 -1.46 -0.73
N VAL A 145 14.96 -0.51 -1.04
CA VAL A 145 16.04 -0.70 -2.02
C VAL A 145 17.03 -1.76 -1.53
N ASN A 146 17.50 -1.66 -0.28
CA ASN A 146 18.48 -2.58 0.29
C ASN A 146 17.97 -4.03 0.36
N ASN A 147 16.65 -4.21 0.40
CA ASN A 147 16.00 -5.52 0.46
C ASN A 147 15.41 -5.96 -0.90
N GLY A 148 15.75 -5.28 -2.00
CA GLY A 148 15.41 -5.70 -3.36
C GLY A 148 13.95 -5.47 -3.78
N TYR A 149 13.19 -4.66 -3.04
CA TYR A 149 11.81 -4.32 -3.43
C TYR A 149 11.74 -3.28 -4.55
N ALA A 150 12.84 -2.57 -4.80
CA ALA A 150 13.00 -1.66 -5.92
C ALA A 150 14.48 -1.56 -6.32
N THR A 151 14.75 -1.18 -7.57
CA THR A 151 16.12 -0.92 -8.03
C THR A 151 16.64 0.42 -7.50
N ARG A 152 15.77 1.43 -7.46
CA ARG A 152 16.08 2.77 -6.94
C ARG A 152 14.81 3.43 -6.42
N ILE A 153 14.92 4.19 -5.34
CA ILE A 153 13.86 5.07 -4.86
C ILE A 153 14.49 6.43 -4.54
N ASP A 154 14.05 7.48 -5.24
CA ASP A 154 14.54 8.84 -5.05
C ASP A 154 13.48 9.69 -4.34
N VAL A 155 13.87 10.39 -3.26
CA VAL A 155 13.04 11.36 -2.55
C VAL A 155 13.47 12.77 -2.95
N LYS A 156 12.58 13.51 -3.61
CA LYS A 156 12.88 14.84 -4.16
C LYS A 156 12.04 15.90 -3.44
N PRO A 157 12.66 16.89 -2.78
CA PRO A 157 11.89 17.99 -2.19
C PRO A 157 11.12 18.74 -3.27
N MET A 158 9.92 19.20 -2.93
CA MET A 158 9.06 20.01 -3.78
C MET A 158 8.87 21.40 -3.16
N PRO A 159 8.44 22.40 -3.96
CA PRO A 159 8.02 23.68 -3.40
C PRO A 159 6.99 23.47 -2.28
N PRO A 160 7.08 24.24 -1.18
CA PRO A 160 6.16 24.11 -0.06
C PRO A 160 4.71 24.34 -0.52
N PRO A 161 3.73 23.77 0.20
CA PRO A 161 2.33 23.95 -0.15
C PRO A 161 1.93 25.43 -0.02
N ALA A 162 0.93 25.86 -0.79
CA ALA A 162 0.57 27.28 -0.92
C ALA A 162 0.07 27.93 0.38
N ASP A 163 -0.31 27.13 1.38
CA ASP A 163 -0.72 27.55 2.72
C ASP A 163 0.48 27.81 3.67
N GLY A 164 1.72 27.59 3.21
CA GLY A 164 2.94 27.97 3.91
C GLY A 164 3.34 27.08 5.09
N GLY A 165 2.60 25.99 5.34
CA GLY A 165 2.88 25.04 6.42
C GLY A 165 3.31 23.68 5.91
N GLY A 166 4.39 23.12 6.48
CA GLY A 166 4.80 21.73 6.26
C GLY A 166 5.82 21.50 5.13
N VAL A 167 6.01 20.22 4.78
CA VAL A 167 7.01 19.71 3.84
C VAL A 167 6.32 19.00 2.69
N ALA A 168 6.69 19.35 1.46
CA ALA A 168 6.22 18.67 0.25
C ALA A 168 7.39 17.95 -0.45
N PHE A 169 7.13 16.74 -0.96
CA PHE A 169 8.13 15.96 -1.68
C PHE A 169 7.49 14.99 -2.68
N ALA A 170 8.30 14.55 -3.64
CA ALA A 170 7.97 13.47 -4.55
C ALA A 170 8.84 12.24 -4.25
N ILE A 171 8.26 11.06 -4.38
CA ILE A 171 8.96 9.78 -4.35
C ILE A 171 8.89 9.19 -5.75
N GLU A 172 10.04 8.87 -6.32
CA GLU A 172 10.16 8.19 -7.61
C GLU A 172 10.76 6.80 -7.39
N THR A 173 9.93 5.77 -7.51
CA THR A 173 10.32 4.36 -7.42
C THR A 173 10.61 3.84 -8.84
N THR A 174 11.83 3.36 -9.09
CA THR A 174 12.26 2.74 -10.35
C THR A 174 12.47 1.25 -10.16
N GLY A 175 11.92 0.44 -11.08
CA GLY A 175 12.05 -1.03 -11.04
C GLY A 175 11.47 -1.63 -9.76
N GLY A 176 10.33 -1.11 -9.28
CA GLY A 176 9.61 -1.63 -8.13
C GLY A 176 8.99 -3.00 -8.42
N CYS A 177 8.99 -3.87 -7.42
CA CYS A 177 8.39 -5.21 -7.48
C CYS A 177 6.85 -5.25 -7.61
N THR A 178 6.20 -4.07 -7.71
CA THR A 178 4.75 -3.94 -7.87
C THR A 178 4.34 -3.06 -9.06
N LEU A 179 5.27 -2.78 -9.98
CA LEU A 179 5.03 -1.85 -11.09
C LEU A 179 3.93 -2.30 -12.05
N TRP A 180 3.90 -3.58 -12.42
CA TRP A 180 2.87 -4.09 -13.31
C TRP A 180 1.50 -3.98 -12.65
N GLY A 181 1.38 -4.36 -11.38
CA GLY A 181 0.14 -4.27 -10.62
C GLY A 181 -0.38 -2.82 -10.52
N ASN A 182 0.51 -1.85 -10.27
CA ASN A 182 0.11 -0.44 -10.25
C ASN A 182 -0.27 0.08 -11.65
N SER A 183 0.43 -0.35 -12.71
CA SER A 183 0.08 -0.03 -14.10
C SER A 183 -1.30 -0.58 -14.46
N GLN A 184 -1.59 -1.82 -14.06
CA GLN A 184 -2.88 -2.46 -14.32
C GLN A 184 -4.03 -1.81 -13.54
N LEU A 185 -3.82 -1.47 -12.26
CA LEU A 185 -4.80 -0.70 -11.49
C LEU A 185 -5.16 0.62 -12.20
N ARG A 186 -4.17 1.29 -12.80
CA ARG A 186 -4.36 2.50 -13.60
C ARG A 186 -5.13 2.26 -14.88
N LYS A 187 -4.76 1.24 -15.66
CA LYS A 187 -5.46 0.87 -16.91
C LYS A 187 -6.91 0.49 -16.68
N ASP A 188 -7.19 -0.22 -15.58
CA ASP A 188 -8.54 -0.65 -15.21
C ASP A 188 -9.41 0.47 -14.60
N GLY A 189 -8.84 1.67 -14.37
CA GLY A 189 -9.52 2.74 -13.64
C GLY A 189 -9.79 2.40 -12.16
N LYS A 190 -9.06 1.43 -11.60
CA LYS A 190 -9.21 0.94 -10.22
C LYS A 190 -8.23 1.59 -9.23
N THR A 191 -7.56 2.67 -9.61
CA THR A 191 -6.60 3.40 -8.75
C THR A 191 -7.25 4.20 -7.62
N LYS A 192 -8.57 4.08 -7.44
CA LYS A 192 -9.29 4.79 -6.41
C LYS A 192 -10.13 3.83 -5.58
N LEU A 193 -10.07 4.00 -4.27
CA LEU A 193 -11.06 3.46 -3.37
C LEU A 193 -12.35 4.30 -3.44
N PRO A 194 -13.49 3.78 -2.96
CA PRO A 194 -14.65 4.61 -2.63
C PRO A 194 -14.21 5.84 -1.84
N GLY A 195 -14.76 7.03 -2.09
CA GLY A 195 -14.31 8.26 -1.41
C GLY A 195 -13.12 8.99 -2.07
N GLY A 196 -12.47 8.40 -3.07
CA GLY A 196 -11.53 9.10 -3.95
C GLY A 196 -10.05 8.96 -3.58
N ASP A 197 -9.74 8.31 -2.46
CA ASP A 197 -8.37 8.01 -2.03
C ASP A 197 -7.68 7.07 -3.03
N ALA A 198 -6.37 7.28 -3.21
CA ALA A 198 -5.58 6.47 -4.13
C ALA A 198 -5.45 5.02 -3.60
N LEU A 199 -5.83 4.04 -4.43
CA LEU A 199 -5.48 2.65 -4.22
C LEU A 199 -4.09 2.42 -4.81
N ILE A 200 -3.10 2.33 -3.93
CA ILE A 200 -1.69 2.20 -4.31
C ILE A 200 -1.20 0.86 -3.80
N ASN A 201 -0.85 -0.03 -4.72
CA ASN A 201 -0.20 -1.30 -4.38
C ASN A 201 1.32 -1.10 -4.32
N ALA A 202 1.80 -0.18 -3.50
CA ALA A 202 3.22 0.12 -3.36
C ALA A 202 3.58 0.10 -1.88
N TYR A 203 4.26 -0.97 -1.46
CA TYR A 203 4.53 -1.25 -0.06
C TYR A 203 5.39 -0.16 0.58
N GLU A 204 6.29 0.45 -0.17
CA GLU A 204 7.09 1.59 0.28
C GLU A 204 6.21 2.80 0.62
N CYS A 205 5.22 3.08 -0.23
CA CYS A 205 4.27 4.17 0.01
C CYS A 205 3.38 3.87 1.21
N ILE A 206 2.93 2.63 1.37
CA ILE A 206 2.08 2.23 2.49
C ILE A 206 2.86 2.26 3.81
N ALA A 207 4.11 1.79 3.81
CA ALA A 207 4.98 1.85 4.98
C ALA A 207 5.26 3.31 5.38
N LEU A 208 5.40 4.20 4.40
CA LEU A 208 5.53 5.64 4.65
C LEU A 208 4.28 6.22 5.33
N ARG A 209 3.07 5.80 4.95
CA ARG A 209 1.84 6.21 5.68
C ARG A 209 1.93 5.81 7.15
N GLY A 210 2.35 4.57 7.43
CA GLY A 210 2.48 4.06 8.80
C GLY A 210 3.55 4.82 9.59
N TYR A 211 4.68 5.10 8.96
CA TYR A 211 5.76 5.90 9.53
C TYR A 211 5.29 7.31 9.92
N LEU A 212 4.62 8.02 9.01
CA LEU A 212 4.12 9.38 9.26
C LEU A 212 3.00 9.38 10.30
N ALA A 213 2.11 8.39 10.28
CA ALA A 213 1.05 8.22 11.28
C ALA A 213 1.62 7.98 12.69
N LYS A 214 2.62 7.09 12.83
CA LYS A 214 3.36 6.88 14.09
C LYS A 214 4.12 8.11 14.56
N SER A 215 4.53 8.95 13.61
CA SER A 215 5.13 10.26 13.87
C SER A 215 4.09 11.35 14.19
N GLN A 216 2.81 10.99 14.33
CA GLN A 216 1.70 11.92 14.57
C GLN A 216 1.61 13.06 13.55
N ARG A 217 2.02 12.79 12.31
CA ARG A 217 1.96 13.76 11.22
C ARG A 217 0.64 13.65 10.46
N VAL A 218 0.10 14.80 10.08
CA VAL A 218 -1.01 14.88 9.12
C VAL A 218 -0.39 14.94 7.72
N PHE A 219 -0.89 14.11 6.81
CA PHE A 219 -0.34 14.03 5.46
C PHE A 219 -1.41 13.74 4.41
N SER A 220 -1.07 14.04 3.16
CA SER A 220 -1.82 13.62 1.98
C SER A 220 -0.86 13.09 0.93
N SER A 221 -1.36 12.17 0.10
CA SER A 221 -0.57 11.52 -0.95
C SER A 221 -1.39 11.32 -2.21
N ARG A 222 -0.76 11.39 -3.39
CA ARG A 222 -1.38 10.97 -4.64
C ARG A 222 -0.37 10.30 -5.58
N VAL A 223 -0.88 9.42 -6.42
CA VAL A 223 -0.13 8.93 -7.59
C VAL A 223 -0.12 10.03 -8.64
N ASP A 224 1.07 10.41 -9.09
CA ASP A 224 1.28 11.41 -10.13
C ASP A 224 1.51 10.71 -11.48
N GLU A 225 2.47 9.78 -11.52
CA GLU A 225 2.85 9.05 -12.72
C GLU A 225 3.02 7.56 -12.43
N VAL A 226 2.62 6.71 -13.38
CA VAL A 226 2.89 5.27 -13.37
C VAL A 226 3.10 4.86 -14.82
N ASP A 227 4.24 4.24 -15.08
CA ASP A 227 4.54 3.56 -16.34
C ASP A 227 5.17 2.18 -16.06
N ASP A 228 5.71 1.54 -17.09
CA ASP A 228 6.26 0.19 -17.01
C ASP A 228 7.60 0.11 -16.25
N VAL A 229 8.20 1.25 -15.91
CA VAL A 229 9.54 1.35 -15.30
C VAL A 229 9.53 2.15 -13.99
N ARG A 230 8.60 3.10 -13.84
CA ARG A 230 8.55 4.01 -12.69
C ARG A 230 7.15 4.24 -12.13
N LEU A 231 7.13 4.48 -10.83
CA LEU A 231 5.99 4.97 -10.06
C LEU A 231 6.41 6.28 -9.38
N VAL A 232 5.66 7.36 -9.59
CA VAL A 232 5.86 8.65 -8.95
C VAL A 232 4.67 8.97 -8.06
N THR A 233 4.94 9.21 -6.77
CA THR A 233 3.95 9.66 -5.80
C THR A 233 4.34 11.02 -5.23
N LYS A 234 3.35 11.87 -4.97
CA LYS A 234 3.54 13.19 -4.36
C LYS A 234 2.92 13.20 -2.97
N TRP A 235 3.64 13.80 -2.04
CA TRP A 235 3.32 13.83 -0.62
C TRP A 235 3.38 15.25 -0.10
N VAL A 236 2.43 15.57 0.76
CA VAL A 236 2.41 16.79 1.57
C VAL A 236 2.24 16.36 3.01
N VAL A 237 3.14 16.81 3.88
CA VAL A 237 3.13 16.54 5.31
C VAL A 237 3.00 17.89 6.02
N SER A 238 1.93 18.07 6.78
CA SER A 238 1.73 19.28 7.57
C SER A 238 2.75 19.36 8.71
N SER A 239 3.13 20.58 9.08
CA SER A 239 3.91 20.80 10.30
C SER A 239 3.14 20.32 11.53
N LEU A 240 3.87 19.93 12.57
CA LEU A 240 3.23 19.69 13.87
C LEU A 240 2.47 20.94 14.32
N PRO A 241 1.29 20.77 14.94
CA PRO A 241 0.60 21.88 15.61
C PRO A 241 1.41 22.44 16.78
#